data_AF-A0A9R0WKQ9-F1
#
_entry.id   AF-A0A9R0WKQ9-F1
#
_cell.length_a   1.000
_cell.length_b   1.000
_cell.length_c   1.000
_cell.angle_alpha   90.00
_cell.angle_beta   90.00
_cell.angle_gamma   90.00
#
_symmetry.space_group_name_H-M   'P 1'
#
loop_
_entity.id
_entity.type
_entity.pdbx_description
1 polymer ?
#
loop_
_entity_poly.entity_id
_entity_poly.type
_entity_poly.pdbx_seq_one_letter_code
_entity_poly.pdbx_strand_id
1 'polypeptide(L)'
;MSPAAAAARVTSFAANFTTSTAPSSGGRLLRPFCGNPRPRRAVASMAVSAPKSPAAASFLERRESERALHFGKYQGLGNDFIMVDNRDSAVPKVAPEEAAKLCDRNFGIGADGVIFVLPGVNGADYTMRIFNSDGSEPEMCGNGVRCFARFIAEVENLQGTHR
;
A
#
# COMPACT_ATOMS: atom_id res chain seq x y z
N MET A 1 -28.12 -25.72 -19.44
CA MET A 1 -27.91 -25.61 -17.98
C MET A 1 -26.84 -24.56 -17.76
N SER A 2 -27.25 -23.33 -17.41
CA SER A 2 -26.36 -22.22 -17.05
C SER A 2 -25.96 -22.30 -15.57
N PRO A 3 -24.81 -21.75 -15.17
CA PRO A 3 -24.64 -21.18 -13.84
C PRO A 3 -24.75 -19.65 -13.89
N ALA A 4 -25.35 -19.12 -12.84
CA ALA A 4 -25.77 -17.74 -12.66
C ALA A 4 -24.62 -16.81 -12.21
N ALA A 5 -24.62 -15.60 -12.75
CA ALA A 5 -23.79 -14.48 -12.31
C ALA A 5 -24.32 -13.91 -10.98
N ALA A 6 -23.45 -13.71 -10.01
CA ALA A 6 -23.74 -12.98 -8.77
C ALA A 6 -23.22 -11.54 -8.90
N ALA A 7 -24.14 -10.59 -9.02
CA ALA A 7 -23.88 -9.16 -8.96
C ALA A 7 -23.77 -8.71 -7.50
N ALA A 8 -22.64 -8.12 -7.11
CA ALA A 8 -22.47 -7.53 -5.78
C ALA A 8 -23.01 -6.08 -5.78
N ARG A 9 -24.03 -5.85 -4.97
CA ARG A 9 -24.61 -4.51 -4.69
C ARG A 9 -23.78 -3.83 -3.60
N VAL A 10 -23.47 -2.55 -3.82
CA VAL A 10 -22.87 -1.65 -2.82
C VAL A 10 -23.91 -1.31 -1.75
N THR A 11 -23.68 -1.75 -0.52
CA THR A 11 -24.42 -1.27 0.67
C THR A 11 -23.49 -0.42 1.52
N SER A 12 -23.82 0.87 1.62
CA SER A 12 -23.20 1.86 2.51
C SER A 12 -23.28 1.38 3.96
N PHE A 13 -22.13 1.26 4.63
CA PHE A 13 -22.06 0.91 6.06
C PHE A 13 -21.67 2.16 6.86
N ALA A 14 -22.58 2.61 7.72
CA ALA A 14 -22.41 3.75 8.61
C ALA A 14 -21.59 3.34 9.84
N ALA A 15 -20.57 4.12 10.18
CA ALA A 15 -19.76 3.95 11.38
C ALA A 15 -20.49 4.52 12.61
N ASN A 16 -20.79 3.67 13.60
CA ASN A 16 -21.29 4.10 14.90
C ASN A 16 -20.11 4.37 15.85
N PHE A 17 -20.01 5.63 16.29
CA PHE A 17 -19.15 6.10 17.37
C PHE A 17 -19.66 5.54 18.71
N THR A 18 -18.84 4.80 19.44
CA THR A 18 -19.13 4.36 20.81
C THR A 18 -18.39 5.25 21.81
N THR A 19 -19.11 6.16 22.44
CA THR A 19 -18.67 6.87 23.65
C THR A 19 -18.83 5.95 24.85
N SER A 20 -17.74 5.61 25.53
CA SER A 20 -17.75 4.83 26.77
C SER A 20 -17.98 5.75 27.97
N THR A 21 -19.15 5.64 28.60
CA THR A 21 -19.48 6.19 29.92
C THR A 21 -19.21 5.14 30.99
N ALA A 22 -18.31 5.43 31.94
CA ALA A 22 -18.05 4.60 33.11
C ALA A 22 -18.95 5.01 34.31
N PRO A 23 -19.41 4.08 35.15
CA PRO A 23 -20.28 4.38 36.28
C PRO A 23 -19.51 4.70 37.57
N SER A 24 -20.08 5.62 38.34
CA SER A 24 -19.69 6.01 39.69
C SER A 24 -20.22 5.03 40.75
N SER A 25 -19.39 4.54 41.66
CA SER A 25 -19.84 3.95 42.93
C SER A 25 -18.79 4.04 44.04
N GLY A 26 -19.27 4.41 45.24
CA GLY A 26 -18.73 3.92 46.52
C GLY A 26 -17.65 4.76 47.22
N GLY A 27 -18.07 5.74 48.03
CA GLY A 27 -17.21 6.44 49.00
C GLY A 27 -17.52 6.08 50.46
N ARG A 28 -16.46 5.69 51.21
CA ARG A 28 -16.20 5.66 52.69
C ARG A 28 -15.36 4.40 52.98
N LEU A 29 -14.30 4.38 53.79
CA LEU A 29 -13.96 5.09 55.02
C LEU A 29 -12.42 5.05 55.26
N LEU A 30 -11.97 5.77 56.29
CA LEU A 30 -10.62 6.23 56.64
C LEU A 30 -9.65 5.21 57.29
N ARG A 31 -8.35 5.36 56.93
CA ARG A 31 -7.09 5.30 57.74
C ARG A 31 -6.66 3.95 58.40
N PRO A 32 -5.40 3.77 58.93
CA PRO A 32 -4.14 4.54 58.78
C PRO A 32 -2.86 3.69 58.48
N PHE A 33 -1.75 4.38 58.16
CA PHE A 33 -0.31 4.11 58.41
C PHE A 33 0.26 2.66 58.46
N CYS A 34 1.32 2.40 57.68
CA CYS A 34 2.71 2.23 58.20
C CYS A 34 3.74 2.08 57.04
N GLY A 35 4.97 2.54 57.25
CA GLY A 35 5.98 2.76 56.20
C GLY A 35 6.93 1.60 55.90
N ASN A 36 7.55 1.66 54.70
CA ASN A 36 9.01 1.62 54.47
C ASN A 36 9.30 1.61 52.95
N PRO A 37 10.07 2.55 52.37
CA PRO A 37 10.52 2.43 50.99
C PRO A 37 11.85 1.65 50.96
N ARG A 38 11.86 0.46 50.34
CA ARG A 38 13.12 -0.16 49.88
C ARG A 38 13.29 0.19 48.40
N PRO A 39 14.47 0.64 47.94
CA PRO A 39 14.68 0.91 46.53
C PRO A 39 14.71 -0.42 45.76
N ARG A 40 13.70 -0.68 44.93
CA ARG A 40 13.80 -1.73 43.90
C ARG A 40 14.71 -1.20 42.79
N ARG A 41 15.93 -1.74 42.72
CA ARG A 41 16.84 -1.51 41.59
C ARG A 41 16.26 -2.25 40.38
N ALA A 42 15.45 -1.56 39.58
CA ALA A 42 15.00 -2.08 38.29
C ALA A 42 16.18 -1.97 37.31
N VAL A 43 16.79 -3.11 36.97
CA VAL A 43 17.76 -3.19 35.88
C VAL A 43 16.98 -3.57 34.64
N ALA A 44 16.72 -2.62 33.76
CA ALA A 44 16.20 -2.90 32.42
C ALA A 44 17.38 -3.33 31.55
N SER A 45 17.48 -4.61 31.21
CA SER A 45 18.40 -5.08 30.19
C SER A 45 17.78 -4.81 28.82
N MET A 46 18.23 -3.75 28.15
CA MET A 46 17.94 -3.54 26.73
C MET A 46 18.80 -4.55 25.94
N ALA A 47 18.17 -5.59 25.40
CA ALA A 47 18.79 -6.45 24.40
C ALA A 47 18.92 -5.65 23.10
N VAL A 48 20.08 -5.06 22.87
CA VAL A 48 20.42 -4.49 21.56
C VAL A 48 20.72 -5.66 20.64
N SER A 49 19.75 -6.06 19.82
CA SER A 49 20.03 -6.92 18.68
C SER A 49 20.87 -6.13 17.69
N ALA A 50 22.13 -6.54 17.51
CA ALA A 50 22.98 -6.02 16.47
C ALA A 50 22.33 -6.29 15.09
N PRO A 51 22.28 -5.30 14.17
CA PRO A 51 21.88 -5.59 12.81
C PRO A 51 22.90 -6.54 12.18
N LYS A 52 22.44 -7.70 11.72
CA LYS A 52 23.26 -8.62 10.90
C LYS A 52 23.74 -7.86 9.66
N SER A 53 25.06 -7.82 9.48
CA SER A 53 25.71 -7.19 8.33
C SER A 53 25.19 -7.81 7.00
N PRO A 54 24.68 -7.01 6.04
CA PRO A 54 24.14 -7.50 4.76
C PRO A 54 25.22 -7.66 3.68
N ALA A 55 26.50 -7.78 4.05
CA ALA A 55 27.60 -7.62 3.10
C ALA A 55 27.62 -8.66 1.96
N ALA A 56 27.17 -9.90 2.20
CA ALA A 56 27.22 -10.96 1.19
C ALA A 56 26.04 -10.96 0.20
N ALA A 57 24.87 -10.45 0.61
CA ALA A 57 23.70 -10.34 -0.27
C ALA A 57 23.90 -9.23 -1.33
N SER A 58 24.67 -8.19 -0.98
CA SER A 58 24.76 -6.92 -1.70
C SER A 58 25.39 -6.93 -3.10
N PHE A 59 26.17 -7.95 -3.47
CA PHE A 59 26.85 -7.98 -4.78
C PHE A 59 26.03 -8.69 -5.85
N LEU A 60 25.44 -9.85 -5.52
CA LEU A 60 24.57 -10.59 -6.43
C LEU A 60 23.19 -9.95 -6.56
N GLU A 61 22.61 -9.42 -5.47
CA GLU A 61 21.37 -8.62 -5.55
C GLU A 61 21.56 -7.40 -6.45
N ARG A 62 22.73 -6.75 -6.42
CA ARG A 62 23.00 -5.59 -7.28
C ARG A 62 22.98 -5.94 -8.77
N ARG A 63 23.35 -7.17 -9.14
CA ARG A 63 23.32 -7.65 -10.52
C ARG A 63 21.91 -8.03 -10.98
N GLU A 64 21.08 -8.61 -10.11
CA GLU A 64 19.67 -8.87 -10.42
C GLU A 64 18.82 -7.58 -10.45
N SER A 65 19.21 -6.57 -9.67
CA SER A 65 18.56 -5.25 -9.62
C SER A 65 18.82 -4.38 -10.86
N GLU A 66 19.73 -4.78 -11.77
CA GLU A 66 19.99 -4.09 -13.05
C GLU A 66 18.89 -4.35 -14.10
N ARG A 67 17.66 -4.64 -13.65
CA ARG A 67 16.49 -4.69 -14.53
C ARG A 67 15.95 -3.27 -14.71
N ALA A 68 16.18 -2.68 -15.88
CA ALA A 68 15.61 -1.39 -16.21
C ALA A 68 14.08 -1.49 -16.28
N LEU A 69 13.38 -0.80 -15.36
CA LEU A 69 11.94 -0.67 -15.38
C LEU A 69 11.55 0.56 -16.19
N HIS A 70 10.83 0.36 -17.29
CA HIS A 70 10.21 1.46 -18.03
C HIS A 70 8.88 1.83 -17.39
N PHE A 71 8.72 3.11 -17.08
CA PHE A 71 7.52 3.63 -16.43
C PHE A 71 7.18 5.04 -16.94
N GLY A 72 5.91 5.42 -16.82
CA GLY A 72 5.44 6.80 -16.95
C GLY A 72 4.96 7.32 -15.60
N LYS A 73 5.25 8.57 -15.24
CA LYS A 73 4.76 9.17 -13.99
C LYS A 73 3.52 10.01 -14.28
N TYR A 74 2.42 9.73 -13.58
CA TYR A 74 1.16 10.45 -13.70
C TYR A 74 0.72 10.99 -12.36
N GLN A 75 -0.14 11.99 -12.37
CA GLN A 75 -0.83 12.43 -11.17
C GLN A 75 -2.28 12.84 -11.47
N GLY A 76 -3.15 12.62 -10.50
CA GLY A 76 -4.55 13.03 -10.53
C GLY A 76 -4.93 13.75 -9.24
N LEU A 77 -5.15 15.07 -9.33
CA LEU A 77 -5.53 15.93 -8.19
C LEU A 77 -4.56 15.84 -6.99
N GLY A 78 -3.26 15.74 -7.28
CA GLY A 78 -2.21 15.68 -6.26
C GLY A 78 -1.85 14.28 -5.77
N ASN A 79 -2.58 13.24 -6.20
CA ASN A 79 -2.19 11.85 -5.99
C ASN A 79 -1.35 11.37 -7.19
N ASP A 80 -0.11 10.96 -6.95
CA ASP A 80 0.85 10.58 -7.98
C ASP A 80 1.08 9.06 -8.07
N PHE A 81 1.18 8.57 -9.30
CA PHE A 81 1.31 7.15 -9.62
C PHE A 81 2.46 6.89 -10.59
N ILE A 82 3.14 5.77 -10.38
CA ILE A 82 4.09 5.19 -11.34
C ILE A 82 3.29 4.21 -12.20
N MET A 83 3.17 4.49 -13.49
CA MET A 83 2.43 3.67 -14.45
C MET A 83 3.40 2.76 -15.18
N VAL A 84 3.14 1.45 -15.16
CA VAL A 84 3.97 0.43 -15.80
C VAL A 84 3.13 -0.31 -16.83
N ASP A 85 3.60 -0.31 -18.08
CA ASP A 85 3.03 -1.19 -19.10
C ASP A 85 3.42 -2.63 -18.78
N ASN A 86 2.42 -3.44 -18.48
CA ASN A 86 2.57 -4.84 -18.08
C ASN A 86 1.66 -5.74 -18.92
N ARG A 87 1.31 -5.31 -20.14
CA ARG A 87 0.38 -6.04 -21.02
C ARG A 87 0.97 -7.35 -21.55
N ASP A 88 2.30 -7.47 -21.50
CA ASP A 88 3.07 -8.66 -21.86
C ASP A 88 2.91 -9.82 -20.86
N SER A 89 2.44 -9.58 -19.64
CA SER A 89 2.32 -10.62 -18.60
C SER A 89 1.16 -10.36 -17.63
N ALA A 90 0.50 -11.43 -17.19
CA ALA A 90 -0.52 -11.36 -16.13
C ALA A 90 0.08 -11.15 -14.72
N VAL A 91 1.41 -11.23 -14.58
CA VAL A 91 2.13 -11.04 -13.32
C VAL A 91 2.80 -9.66 -13.33
N PRO A 92 2.61 -8.83 -12.29
CA PRO A 92 3.30 -7.55 -12.16
C PRO A 92 4.82 -7.70 -12.28
N LYS A 93 5.47 -6.81 -13.03
CA LYS A 93 6.93 -6.80 -13.26
C LYS A 93 7.76 -6.59 -12.00
N VAL A 94 7.17 -6.02 -10.96
CA VAL A 94 7.82 -5.76 -9.68
C VAL A 94 7.04 -6.40 -8.55
N ALA A 95 7.75 -6.83 -7.51
CA ALA A 95 7.13 -7.35 -6.30
C ALA A 95 6.57 -6.21 -5.43
N PRO A 96 5.63 -6.47 -4.52
CA PRO A 96 5.09 -5.46 -3.60
C PRO A 96 6.16 -4.72 -2.80
N GLU A 97 7.21 -5.43 -2.36
CA GLU A 97 8.32 -4.87 -1.59
C GLU A 97 9.20 -3.95 -2.45
N GLU A 98 9.33 -4.25 -3.73
CA GLU A 98 10.03 -3.40 -4.69
C GLU A 98 9.20 -2.16 -5.02
N ALA A 99 7.88 -2.32 -5.20
CA ALA A 99 6.97 -1.20 -5.39
C ALA A 99 7.04 -0.21 -4.22
N ALA A 100 7.08 -0.70 -2.98
CA ALA A 100 7.28 0.14 -1.79
C ALA A 100 8.61 0.93 -1.85
N LYS A 101 9.71 0.28 -2.27
CA LYS A 101 11.01 0.96 -2.46
C LYS A 101 10.96 2.00 -3.57
N LEU A 102 10.26 1.72 -4.67
CA LEU A 102 10.09 2.67 -5.78
C LEU A 102 9.24 3.88 -5.38
N CYS A 103 8.25 3.67 -4.50
CA CYS A 103 7.38 4.72 -3.99
C CYS A 103 8.06 5.62 -2.94
N ASP A 104 9.22 5.23 -2.38
CA ASP A 104 9.97 6.09 -1.48
C ASP A 104 10.36 7.40 -2.20
N ARG A 105 10.00 8.54 -1.60
CA ARG A 105 10.18 9.86 -2.23
C ARG A 105 11.61 10.40 -2.18
N ASN A 106 12.48 9.83 -1.34
CA ASN A 106 13.85 10.28 -1.16
C ASN A 106 14.86 9.37 -1.88
N PHE A 107 14.64 8.06 -1.79
CA PHE A 107 15.53 7.02 -2.31
C PHE A 107 14.99 6.33 -3.56
N GLY A 108 13.70 6.49 -3.87
CA GLY A 108 13.04 5.94 -5.04
C GLY A 108 12.61 7.02 -6.04
N ILE A 109 11.59 6.71 -6.83
CA ILE A 109 10.97 7.63 -7.79
C ILE A 109 10.02 8.60 -7.06
N GLY A 110 9.38 8.12 -6.00
CA GLY A 110 8.40 8.87 -5.21
C GLY A 110 7.02 8.90 -5.85
N ALA A 111 6.09 8.14 -5.28
CA ALA A 111 4.69 8.11 -5.66
C ALA A 111 3.80 7.59 -4.52
N ASP A 112 2.50 7.83 -4.59
CA ASP A 112 1.54 7.24 -3.67
C ASP A 112 1.31 5.75 -3.98
N GLY A 113 1.51 5.33 -5.24
CA GLY A 113 1.48 3.93 -5.64
C GLY A 113 2.01 3.65 -7.05
N VAL A 114 2.16 2.37 -7.37
CA VAL A 114 2.52 1.85 -8.68
C VAL A 114 1.29 1.17 -9.29
N ILE A 115 0.92 1.57 -10.51
CA ILE A 115 -0.20 1.01 -11.25
C ILE A 115 0.35 0.21 -12.43
N PHE A 116 -0.14 -1.01 -12.59
CA PHE A 116 0.19 -1.91 -13.69
C PHE A 116 -0.96 -2.01 -14.67
N VAL A 117 -0.64 -1.95 -15.95
CA VAL A 117 -1.57 -2.25 -17.04
C VAL A 117 -1.40 -3.68 -17.45
N LEU A 118 -2.33 -4.54 -17.05
CA LEU A 118 -2.32 -5.97 -17.35
C LEU A 118 -3.25 -6.30 -18.53
N PRO A 119 -3.04 -7.46 -19.19
CA PRO A 119 -4.01 -7.96 -20.15
C PRO A 119 -5.39 -8.12 -19.50
N GLY A 120 -6.44 -7.84 -20.27
CA GLY A 120 -7.82 -7.97 -19.82
C GLY A 120 -8.21 -9.41 -19.45
N VAL A 121 -9.03 -9.54 -18.42
CA VAL A 121 -9.58 -10.81 -17.94
C VAL A 121 -11.10 -10.78 -18.09
N ASN A 122 -11.73 -11.92 -18.38
CA ASN A 122 -13.19 -12.06 -18.53
C ASN A 122 -13.83 -11.12 -19.58
N GLY A 123 -13.10 -10.82 -20.66
CA GLY A 123 -13.60 -9.99 -21.77
C GLY A 123 -13.46 -8.48 -21.56
N ALA A 124 -12.78 -8.03 -20.50
CA ALA A 124 -12.33 -6.64 -20.39
C ALA A 124 -11.18 -6.35 -21.38
N ASP A 125 -11.01 -5.09 -21.79
CA ASP A 125 -9.89 -4.69 -22.66
C ASP A 125 -8.55 -4.77 -21.91
N TYR A 126 -8.53 -4.29 -20.67
CA TYR A 126 -7.35 -4.25 -19.80
C TYR A 126 -7.75 -4.51 -18.35
N THR A 127 -6.78 -4.93 -17.55
CA THR A 127 -6.93 -5.06 -16.09
C THR A 127 -5.95 -4.14 -15.40
N MET A 128 -6.42 -3.44 -14.37
CA MET A 128 -5.60 -2.54 -13.55
C MET A 128 -5.30 -3.23 -12.23
N ARG A 129 -4.02 -3.31 -11.86
CA ARG A 129 -3.60 -3.65 -10.50
C ARG A 129 -2.74 -2.52 -9.94
N ILE A 130 -2.75 -2.36 -8.63
CA ILE A 130 -2.06 -1.26 -7.97
C ILE A 130 -1.37 -1.77 -6.71
N PHE A 131 -0.15 -1.30 -6.49
CA PHE A 131 0.54 -1.43 -5.22
C PHE A 131 0.70 -0.04 -4.62
N ASN A 132 0.23 0.15 -3.40
CA ASN A 132 0.44 1.39 -2.66
C ASN A 132 1.91 1.53 -2.24
N SER A 133 2.25 2.70 -1.72
CA SER A 133 3.57 2.99 -1.14
C SER A 133 3.97 2.07 0.02
N ASP A 134 3.02 1.46 0.71
CA ASP A 134 3.25 0.46 1.76
C ASP A 134 3.36 -0.99 1.22
N GLY A 135 3.22 -1.18 -0.10
CA GLY A 135 3.18 -2.49 -0.75
C GLY A 135 1.83 -3.20 -0.66
N SER A 136 0.81 -2.60 -0.04
CA SER A 136 -0.54 -3.17 -0.03
C SER A 136 -1.19 -3.08 -1.42
N GLU A 137 -2.02 -4.07 -1.77
CA GLU A 137 -2.80 -4.08 -3.00
C GLU A 137 -4.25 -3.70 -2.71
N PRO A 138 -4.69 -2.46 -2.99
CA PRO A 138 -6.09 -2.09 -2.86
C PRO A 138 -6.92 -2.56 -4.06
N GLU A 139 -8.21 -2.79 -3.83
CA GLU A 139 -9.14 -3.24 -4.88
C GLU A 139 -9.46 -2.14 -5.91
N MET A 140 -9.45 -0.87 -5.52
CA MET A 140 -9.81 0.24 -6.40
C MET A 140 -9.09 1.54 -6.03
N CYS A 141 -8.66 2.29 -7.05
CA CYS A 141 -8.15 3.66 -6.90
C CYS A 141 -8.80 4.61 -7.93
N GLY A 142 -9.71 5.48 -7.48
CA GLY A 142 -10.47 6.38 -8.35
C GLY A 142 -9.63 7.48 -9.02
N ASN A 143 -8.53 7.90 -8.41
CA ASN A 143 -7.58 8.82 -9.05
C ASN A 143 -6.68 8.06 -10.04
N GLY A 144 -6.30 6.83 -9.69
CA GLY A 144 -5.49 5.94 -10.51
C GLY A 144 -6.17 5.58 -11.83
N VAL A 145 -7.47 5.24 -11.81
CA VAL A 145 -8.20 4.86 -13.03
C VAL A 145 -8.28 5.98 -14.07
N ARG A 146 -8.32 7.26 -13.65
CA ARG A 146 -8.29 8.40 -14.58
C ARG A 146 -6.93 8.53 -15.26
N CYS A 147 -5.85 8.34 -14.50
CA CYS A 147 -4.49 8.35 -15.02
C CYS A 147 -4.25 7.14 -15.94
N PHE A 148 -4.80 5.98 -15.57
CA PHE A 148 -4.74 4.75 -16.34
C PHE A 148 -5.41 4.89 -17.72
N ALA A 149 -6.61 5.47 -17.78
CA ALA A 149 -7.30 5.73 -19.04
C ALA A 149 -6.47 6.64 -19.97
N ARG A 150 -5.83 7.68 -19.41
CA ARG A 150 -4.94 8.57 -20.17
C ARG A 150 -3.70 7.84 -20.67
N PHE A 151 -3.09 7.01 -19.84
CA PHE A 151 -1.91 6.22 -20.20
C PHE A 151 -2.21 5.25 -21.35
N ILE A 152 -3.32 4.50 -21.28
CA ILE A 152 -3.74 3.62 -22.38
C ILE A 152 -3.94 4.41 -23.66
N ALA A 153 -4.61 5.55 -23.59
CA ALA A 153 -4.83 6.38 -24.77
C ALA A 153 -3.50 6.84 -25.42
N GLU A 154 -2.48 7.13 -24.62
CA GLU A 154 -1.15 7.50 -25.13
C GLU A 154 -0.40 6.29 -25.72
N VAL A 155 -0.44 5.14 -25.06
CA VAL A 155 0.23 3.91 -25.49
C VAL A 155 -0.38 3.33 -26.77
N GLU A 156 -1.71 3.35 -26.88
CA GLU A 156 -2.45 2.92 -28.06
C GLU A 156 -2.51 4.01 -29.15
N ASN A 157 -1.90 5.17 -28.90
CA ASN A 157 -1.98 6.37 -29.75
C ASN A 157 -3.43 6.70 -30.16
N LEU A 158 -4.36 6.52 -29.23
CA LEU A 158 -5.75 6.92 -29.33
C LEU A 158 -5.80 8.44 -29.16
N GLN A 159 -5.36 9.16 -30.18
CA GLN A 159 -5.60 10.59 -30.25
C GLN A 159 -7.10 10.77 -30.40
N GLY A 160 -7.74 11.17 -29.31
CA GLY A 160 -9.11 11.67 -29.36
C GLY A 160 -9.14 12.77 -30.40
N THR A 161 -9.91 12.56 -31.46
CA THR A 161 -10.18 13.57 -32.47
C THR A 161 -10.90 14.71 -31.75
N HIS A 162 -10.15 15.70 -31.27
CA HIS A 162 -10.70 16.99 -30.85
C HIS A 162 -11.20 17.68 -32.11
N ARG A 163 -12.42 17.34 -32.53
CA ARG A 163 -13.24 18.11 -33.47
C ARG A 163 -14.32 18.82 -32.68
#